data_AF-A0A3B5QUW6-F1
#
_entry.id   AF-A0A3B5QUW6-F1
#
_cell.length_a   1.000
_cell.length_b   1.000
_cell.length_c   1.000
_cell.angle_alpha   90.00
_cell.angle_beta   90.00
_cell.angle_gamma   90.00
#
_symmetry.space_group_name_H-M   'P 1'
#
loop_
_entity.id
_entity.type
_entity.pdbx_description
1 polymer ?
#
loop_
_entity_poly.entity_id
_entity_poly.type
_entity_poly.pdbx_seq_one_letter_code
_entity_poly.pdbx_strand_id
1 'polypeptide(L)'
;MSEFRLQQLKSHIVSERRITTMSGSPSPLTTHVLNTALGVPGSNMTIRLYQQDPSADVWHLITSGTTNSDGRCPGLITQQQFLPAVYKLHFETDQYWASMGQTSFYPYVEIVFTITDPGQRYHVALLVSRFSFSTYRGS
;
A
#
# COMPACT_ATOMS: atom_id res chain seq x y z
N MET A 1 -14.66 50.02 4.35
CA MET A 1 -15.04 48.91 3.44
C MET A 1 -16.21 48.18 4.07
N SER A 2 -17.37 48.16 3.41
CA SER A 2 -18.65 47.70 3.99
C SER A 2 -18.61 46.23 4.40
N GLU A 3 -19.12 45.91 5.60
CA GLU A 3 -19.28 44.55 6.15
C GLU A 3 -19.99 43.60 5.18
N PHE A 4 -20.83 44.15 4.29
CA PHE A 4 -21.54 43.41 3.26
C PHE A 4 -20.60 42.69 2.28
N ARG A 5 -19.44 43.30 1.97
CA ARG A 5 -18.44 42.70 1.06
C ARG A 5 -17.65 41.57 1.73
N LEU A 6 -17.50 41.62 3.07
CA LEU A 6 -16.87 40.57 3.86
C LEU A 6 -17.78 39.34 4.03
N GLN A 7 -19.09 39.52 4.08
CA GLN A 7 -20.06 38.41 4.14
C GLN A 7 -20.18 37.67 2.80
N GLN A 8 -20.17 38.39 1.66
CA GLN A 8 -20.18 37.77 0.33
C GLN A 8 -18.92 36.95 0.01
N LEU A 9 -17.76 37.30 0.57
CA LEU A 9 -16.54 36.51 0.38
C LEU A 9 -16.54 35.22 1.23
N LYS A 10 -17.14 35.25 2.42
CA LYS A 10 -17.28 34.06 3.27
C LYS A 10 -18.19 32.99 2.65
N SER A 11 -19.25 33.39 1.95
CA SER A 11 -20.17 32.45 1.29
C SER A 11 -19.57 31.73 0.07
N HIS A 12 -18.50 32.27 -0.53
CA HIS A 12 -17.80 31.62 -1.65
C HIS A 12 -16.62 30.73 -1.21
N ILE A 13 -16.12 30.91 0.02
CA ILE A 13 -15.00 30.12 0.55
C ILE A 13 -15.49 28.85 1.25
N VAL A 14 -16.72 28.84 1.77
CA VAL A 14 -17.34 27.66 2.39
C VAL A 14 -18.22 26.96 1.37
N SER A 15 -17.60 26.31 0.38
CA SER A 15 -18.24 25.17 -0.25
C SER A 15 -18.32 24.09 0.83
N GLU A 16 -19.54 23.77 1.29
CA GLU A 16 -19.80 22.57 2.09
C GLU A 16 -19.26 21.36 1.31
N ARG A 17 -18.00 21.01 1.57
CA ARG A 17 -17.49 19.69 1.24
C ARG A 17 -18.36 18.74 2.03
N ARG A 18 -19.35 18.15 1.36
CA ARG A 18 -19.92 16.87 1.75
C ARG A 18 -18.73 15.93 1.93
N ILE A 19 -18.27 15.80 3.16
CA ILE A 19 -17.38 14.73 3.56
C ILE A 19 -18.25 13.50 3.46
N THR A 20 -18.19 12.83 2.31
CA THR A 20 -18.69 11.48 2.17
C THR A 20 -17.83 10.65 3.11
N THR A 21 -18.29 10.43 4.34
CA THR A 21 -17.68 9.53 5.30
C THR A 21 -17.78 8.11 4.75
N MET A 22 -16.79 7.70 3.97
CA MET A 22 -16.38 6.30 3.87
C MET A 22 -15.23 6.09 4.87
N SER A 23 -15.50 6.35 6.14
CA SER A 23 -14.49 6.34 7.21
C SER A 23 -14.25 4.92 7.71
N GLY A 24 -13.61 4.10 6.89
CA GLY A 24 -12.73 3.06 7.41
C GLY A 24 -11.44 3.74 7.88
N SER A 25 -10.96 3.42 9.08
CA SER A 25 -9.63 3.89 9.51
C SER A 25 -8.57 3.46 8.49
N PRO A 26 -7.59 4.32 8.15
CA PRO A 26 -6.55 3.95 7.20
C PRO A 26 -5.80 2.71 7.67
N SER A 27 -5.44 1.84 6.73
CA SER A 27 -4.76 0.58 7.03
C SER A 27 -3.45 0.82 7.81
N PRO A 28 -3.18 0.07 8.90
CA PRO A 28 -1.93 0.22 9.65
C PRO A 28 -0.72 -0.32 8.89
N LEU A 29 -0.94 -1.17 7.88
CA LEU A 29 0.09 -1.65 6.97
C LEU A 29 -0.10 -1.02 5.60
N THR A 30 0.96 -0.42 5.08
CA THR A 30 0.95 0.20 3.75
C THR A 30 2.13 -0.28 2.92
N THR A 31 2.00 -0.17 1.61
CA THR A 31 3.08 -0.45 0.66
C THR A 31 3.12 0.60 -0.43
N HIS A 32 4.28 0.72 -1.07
CA HIS A 32 4.50 1.54 -2.25
C HIS A 32 5.50 0.82 -3.14
N VAL A 33 5.09 0.55 -4.38
CA VAL A 33 5.91 -0.06 -5.40
C VAL A 33 6.45 1.03 -6.31
N LEU A 34 7.77 1.05 -6.50
CA LEU A 34 8.46 1.95 -7.38
C LEU A 34 9.24 1.16 -8.43
N ASN A 35 8.93 1.41 -9.70
CA ASN A 35 9.74 0.93 -10.81
C ASN A 35 10.96 1.85 -10.96
N THR A 36 12.08 1.40 -10.42
CA THR A 36 13.34 2.15 -10.40
C THR A 36 14.05 2.17 -11.76
N ALA A 37 13.73 1.25 -12.67
CA ALA A 37 14.30 1.25 -14.01
C ALA A 37 13.74 2.38 -14.89
N LEU A 38 12.49 2.78 -14.63
CA LEU A 38 11.79 3.83 -15.39
C LEU A 38 11.57 5.12 -14.59
N GLY A 39 11.81 5.10 -13.27
CA GLY A 39 11.55 6.24 -12.40
C GLY A 39 10.06 6.56 -12.22
N VAL A 40 9.19 5.54 -12.26
CA VAL A 40 7.74 5.69 -12.17
C VAL A 40 7.14 4.77 -11.10
N PRO A 41 5.91 5.03 -10.62
CA PRO A 41 5.22 4.10 -9.74
C PRO A 41 5.01 2.73 -10.41
N GLY A 42 5.18 1.66 -9.64
CA GLY A 42 4.86 0.30 -10.07
C GLY A 42 3.36 0.06 -9.99
N SER A 43 2.60 0.66 -10.90
CA SER A 43 1.15 0.55 -10.99
C SER A 43 0.71 -0.81 -11.56
N ASN A 44 -0.52 -1.21 -11.24
CA ASN A 44 -1.13 -2.47 -11.70
C ASN A 44 -0.37 -3.75 -11.31
N MET A 45 0.45 -3.72 -10.26
CA MET A 45 1.12 -4.88 -9.70
C MET A 45 0.18 -5.58 -8.70
N THR A 46 -0.06 -6.89 -8.90
CA THR A 46 -0.81 -7.70 -7.94
C THR A 46 0.02 -7.92 -6.67
N ILE A 47 -0.62 -7.75 -5.52
CA ILE A 47 -0.05 -7.91 -4.19
C ILE A 47 -0.97 -8.79 -3.35
N ARG A 48 -0.38 -9.71 -2.57
CA ARG A 48 -1.11 -10.51 -1.58
C ARG A 48 -0.45 -10.39 -0.22
N LEU A 49 -1.27 -10.18 0.81
CA LEU A 49 -0.84 -10.16 2.21
C LEU A 49 -1.20 -11.48 2.87
N TYR A 50 -0.23 -12.08 3.53
CA TYR A 50 -0.40 -13.28 4.34
C TYR A 50 0.05 -13.04 5.79
N GLN A 51 -0.48 -13.83 6.70
CA GLN A 51 -0.02 -13.97 8.08
C GLN A 51 0.44 -15.42 8.29
N GLN A 52 1.55 -15.63 8.99
CA GLN A 52 2.02 -16.96 9.36
C GLN A 52 1.23 -17.48 10.56
N ASP A 53 0.78 -18.73 10.50
CA ASP A 53 0.32 -19.45 11.69
C ASP A 53 1.54 -19.74 12.59
N PRO A 54 1.54 -19.35 13.88
CA PRO A 54 2.67 -19.63 14.76
C PRO A 54 2.79 -21.11 15.16
N SER A 55 1.73 -21.90 14.98
CA SER A 55 1.64 -23.30 15.40
C SER A 55 1.88 -24.30 14.27
N ALA A 56 1.73 -23.87 13.03
CA ALA A 56 1.97 -24.64 11.82
C ALA A 56 2.72 -23.75 10.82
N ASP A 57 3.72 -24.27 10.09
CA ASP A 57 4.45 -23.47 9.09
C ASP A 57 3.61 -23.20 7.82
N VAL A 58 2.46 -22.55 8.03
CA VAL A 58 1.37 -22.34 7.08
C VAL A 58 1.10 -20.84 6.99
N TRP A 59 0.86 -20.36 5.77
CA TRP A 59 0.54 -18.96 5.48
C TRP A 59 -0.94 -18.80 5.18
N HIS A 60 -1.64 -17.97 5.94
CA HIS A 60 -3.03 -17.62 5.71
C HIS A 60 -3.16 -16.33 4.92
N LEU A 61 -3.85 -16.39 3.77
CA LEU A 61 -4.14 -15.20 2.97
C LEU A 61 -5.09 -14.28 3.74
N ILE A 62 -4.69 -13.03 3.93
CA ILE A 62 -5.49 -11.99 4.55
C ILE A 62 -6.21 -11.16 3.49
N THR A 63 -5.48 -10.72 2.46
CA THR A 63 -6.01 -9.82 1.42
C THR A 63 -5.21 -9.96 0.13
N SER A 64 -5.90 -9.78 -1.00
CA SER A 64 -5.32 -9.64 -2.33
C SER A 64 -5.76 -8.32 -2.94
N GLY A 65 -4.86 -7.62 -3.61
CA GLY A 65 -5.14 -6.33 -4.24
C GLY A 65 -4.18 -6.04 -5.39
N THR A 66 -4.35 -4.87 -5.98
CA THR A 66 -3.52 -4.38 -7.09
C THR A 66 -3.11 -2.94 -6.80
N THR A 67 -1.86 -2.59 -7.08
CA THR A 67 -1.38 -1.21 -6.89
C THR A 67 -2.11 -0.24 -7.82
N ASN A 68 -2.46 0.92 -7.28
CA ASN A 68 -3.08 2.02 -8.02
C ASN A 68 -2.06 2.77 -8.90
N SER A 69 -2.49 3.87 -9.53
CA SER A 69 -1.63 4.69 -10.40
C SER A 69 -0.43 5.32 -9.69
N ASP A 70 -0.48 5.45 -8.36
CA ASP A 70 0.63 5.92 -7.51
C ASP A 70 1.43 4.74 -6.92
N GLY A 71 1.28 3.52 -7.45
CA GLY A 71 2.03 2.35 -6.98
C GLY A 71 1.67 1.88 -5.57
N ARG A 72 0.55 2.34 -4.99
CA ARG A 72 0.12 2.01 -3.62
C ARG A 72 -1.03 1.02 -3.63
N CYS A 73 -1.12 0.20 -2.60
CA CYS A 73 -2.25 -0.69 -2.35
C CYS A 73 -2.91 -0.32 -1.01
N PRO A 74 -3.95 0.54 -1.00
CA PRO A 74 -4.66 0.87 0.24
C PRO A 74 -5.48 -0.32 0.75
N GLY A 75 -5.79 -0.32 2.05
CA GLY A 75 -6.71 -1.30 2.64
C GLY A 75 -6.16 -2.72 2.73
N LEU A 76 -4.85 -2.90 2.88
CA LEU A 76 -4.22 -4.23 2.99
C LEU A 76 -4.71 -5.03 4.20
N ILE A 77 -5.01 -4.36 5.31
CA ILE A 77 -5.51 -4.97 6.54
C ILE A 77 -6.25 -3.94 7.38
N THR A 78 -7.23 -4.38 8.16
CA THR A 78 -7.91 -3.51 9.15
C THR A 78 -7.11 -3.45 10.46
N GLN A 79 -7.33 -2.40 11.26
CA GLN A 79 -6.67 -2.29 12.57
C GLN A 79 -7.03 -3.47 13.49
N GLN A 80 -8.25 -4.00 13.39
CA GLN A 80 -8.75 -5.10 14.21
C GLN A 80 -8.09 -6.43 13.86
N GLN A 81 -7.69 -6.63 12.60
CA GLN A 81 -7.01 -7.86 12.14
C GLN A 81 -5.48 -7.77 12.26
N PHE A 82 -4.94 -6.59 12.53
CA PHE A 82 -3.50 -6.38 12.63
C PHE A 82 -3.02 -6.74 14.05
N LEU A 83 -2.38 -7.90 14.16
CA LEU A 83 -1.96 -8.50 15.42
C LEU A 83 -0.43 -8.70 15.43
N PRO A 84 0.20 -8.88 16.60
CA PRO A 84 1.61 -9.25 16.64
C PRO A 84 1.80 -10.64 16.01
N ALA A 85 2.50 -10.70 14.88
CA ALA A 85 2.71 -11.91 14.10
C ALA A 85 3.81 -11.71 13.05
N VAL A 86 4.16 -12.78 12.35
CA VAL A 86 4.93 -12.70 11.11
C VAL A 86 3.96 -12.55 9.94
N TYR A 87 4.22 -11.57 9.09
CA TYR A 87 3.46 -11.29 7.87
C TYR A 87 4.35 -11.44 6.64
N LYS A 88 3.69 -11.60 5.50
CA LYS A 88 4.34 -11.70 4.19
C LYS A 88 3.57 -10.91 3.16
N LEU A 89 4.26 -10.01 2.46
CA LEU A 89 3.76 -9.39 1.24
C LEU A 89 4.36 -10.10 0.03
N HIS A 90 3.50 -10.65 -0.81
CA HIS A 90 3.85 -11.29 -2.07
C HIS A 90 3.54 -10.32 -3.22
N PHE A 91 4.53 -10.03 -4.05
CA PHE A 91 4.46 -9.14 -5.20
C PHE A 91 4.67 -9.93 -6.50
N GLU A 92 3.71 -9.86 -7.41
CA GLU A 92 3.72 -10.57 -8.69
C GLU A 92 4.62 -9.84 -9.72
N THR A 93 5.94 -9.92 -9.52
CA THR A 93 6.91 -9.16 -10.32
C THR A 93 7.00 -9.64 -11.77
N ASP A 94 6.91 -10.94 -12.04
CA ASP A 94 6.97 -11.42 -13.42
C ASP A 94 5.74 -11.00 -14.23
N GLN A 95 4.54 -11.17 -13.67
CA GLN A 95 3.31 -10.67 -14.30
C GLN A 95 3.39 -9.16 -14.57
N TYR A 96 3.91 -8.38 -13.61
CA TYR A 96 4.11 -6.95 -13.77
C TYR A 96 5.03 -6.63 -14.96
N TRP A 97 6.22 -7.24 -15.04
CA TRP A 97 7.16 -6.98 -16.14
C TRP A 97 6.66 -7.52 -17.49
N ALA A 98 6.00 -8.68 -17.49
CA ALA A 98 5.40 -9.27 -18.67
C ALA A 98 4.34 -8.36 -19.29
N SER A 99 3.53 -7.68 -18.46
CA SER A 99 2.54 -6.71 -18.95
C SER A 99 3.16 -5.51 -19.70
N MET A 100 4.45 -5.25 -19.49
CA MET A 100 5.23 -4.23 -20.18
C MET A 100 6.10 -4.81 -21.31
N GLY A 101 5.91 -6.08 -21.69
CA GLY A 101 6.71 -6.75 -22.72
C GLY A 101 8.16 -7.01 -22.31
N GLN A 102 8.41 -7.17 -21.01
CA GLN A 102 9.74 -7.42 -20.44
C GLN A 102 9.76 -8.69 -19.60
N THR A 103 10.94 -9.29 -19.44
CA THR A 103 11.14 -10.39 -18.48
C THR A 103 11.59 -9.86 -17.11
N SER A 104 11.23 -10.60 -16.07
CA SER A 104 11.77 -10.41 -14.73
C SER A 104 12.77 -11.51 -14.42
N PHE A 105 13.87 -11.19 -13.73
CA PHE A 105 14.70 -12.23 -13.11
C PHE A 105 14.01 -12.89 -11.91
N TYR A 106 13.12 -12.14 -11.24
CA TYR A 106 12.37 -12.60 -10.08
C TYR A 106 10.94 -12.98 -10.52
N PRO A 107 10.55 -14.28 -10.45
CA PRO A 107 9.20 -14.69 -10.82
C PRO A 107 8.14 -13.99 -9.95
N TYR A 108 8.47 -13.82 -8.67
CA TYR A 108 7.75 -13.01 -7.68
C TYR A 108 8.75 -12.55 -6.62
N VAL A 109 8.35 -11.61 -5.77
CA VAL A 109 9.11 -11.18 -4.60
C VAL A 109 8.23 -11.35 -3.36
N GLU A 110 8.75 -12.03 -2.34
CA GLU A 110 8.11 -12.11 -1.03
C GLU A 110 8.94 -11.35 0.00
N ILE A 111 8.32 -10.41 0.70
CA ILE A 111 8.92 -9.70 1.83
C ILE A 111 8.25 -10.20 3.10
N VAL A 112 9.00 -10.94 3.91
CA VAL A 112 8.57 -11.48 5.21
C VAL A 112 9.05 -10.56 6.32
N PHE A 113 8.16 -10.19 7.24
CA PHE A 113 8.47 -9.23 8.31
C PHE A 113 7.66 -9.52 9.58
N THR A 114 8.23 -9.17 10.72
CA THR A 114 7.60 -9.33 12.03
C THR A 114 6.95 -8.02 12.47
N ILE A 115 5.73 -8.12 13.00
CA ILE A 115 5.03 -7.06 13.68
C ILE A 115 5.04 -7.37 15.18
N THR A 116 5.60 -6.46 15.98
CA THR A 116 5.64 -6.58 17.44
C THR A 116 4.67 -5.62 18.13
N ASP A 117 4.52 -4.41 17.59
CA ASP A 117 3.61 -3.38 18.11
C ASP A 117 2.58 -3.00 17.03
N PRO A 118 1.35 -3.55 17.09
CA PRO A 118 0.29 -3.23 16.14
C PRO A 118 -0.29 -1.81 16.29
N GLY A 119 0.11 -1.07 17.33
CA GLY A 119 -0.24 0.34 17.51
C GLY A 119 0.53 1.27 16.59
N GLN A 120 1.64 0.80 16.01
CA GLN A 120 2.42 1.54 15.02
C GLN A 120 1.91 1.35 13.60
N ARG A 121 2.22 2.32 12.74
CA ARG A 121 2.10 2.16 11.30
C ARG A 121 3.37 1.53 10.74
N TYR A 122 3.17 0.70 9.74
CA TYR A 122 4.24 0.02 9.03
C TYR A 122 4.12 0.32 7.55
N HIS A 123 5.19 0.84 6.97
CA HIS A 123 5.34 0.98 5.54
C HIS A 123 6.38 -0.01 5.04
N VAL A 124 5.97 -0.93 4.16
CA VAL A 124 6.88 -1.91 3.52
C VAL A 124 6.91 -1.62 2.03
N ALA A 125 7.96 -0.93 1.58
CA ALA A 125 8.12 -0.52 0.19
C ALA A 125 8.77 -1.61 -0.66
N LEU A 126 8.51 -1.60 -1.97
CA LEU A 126 9.24 -2.39 -2.95
C LEU A 126 9.81 -1.45 -4.03
N LEU A 127 11.13 -1.33 -4.09
CA LEU A 127 11.83 -0.65 -5.17
C LEU A 127 12.36 -1.72 -6.10
N VAL A 128 11.89 -1.78 -7.35
CA VAL A 128 12.13 -2.91 -8.25
C VAL A 128 12.67 -2.47 -9.61
N SER A 129 13.60 -3.25 -10.15
CA SER A 129 14.01 -3.28 -11.56
C SER A 129 13.87 -4.74 -12.06
N ARG A 130 14.17 -5.01 -13.33
CA ARG A 130 14.14 -6.39 -13.86
C ARG A 130 15.15 -7.32 -13.21
N PHE A 131 16.24 -6.79 -12.64
CA PHE A 131 17.39 -7.55 -12.14
C PHE A 131 17.86 -7.12 -10.75
N SER A 132 17.10 -6.27 -10.06
CA SER A 132 17.36 -5.89 -8.67
C SER A 132 16.06 -5.52 -7.98
N PHE A 133 15.98 -5.72 -6.67
CA PHE A 133 14.98 -5.07 -5.85
C PHE A 133 15.55 -4.71 -4.49
N SER A 134 14.89 -3.79 -3.79
CA SER A 134 15.17 -3.46 -2.41
C SER A 134 13.87 -3.15 -1.65
N THR A 135 13.93 -3.27 -0.34
CA THR A 135 12.83 -2.93 0.57
C THR A 135 13.39 -2.24 1.81
N TYR A 136 12.51 -1.56 2.54
CA TYR A 136 12.80 -0.96 3.84
C TYR A 136 11.51 -0.85 4.65
N ARG A 137 11.65 -0.75 5.98
CA ARG A 137 10.57 -0.38 6.89
C ARG A 137 10.52 1.15 7.01
N GLY A 138 9.43 1.76 6.57
CA GLY A 138 9.09 3.14 6.87
C GLY A 138 8.08 3.26 8.03
N SER A 139 7.91 4.49 8.51
CA SER A 139 6.95 4.90 9.55
C SER A 139 5.63 5.41 8.98
#